data_AF-A0A7S7W1E8-F1
#
_entry.id   AF-A0A7S7W1E8-F1
#
_cell.length_a   1.000
_cell.length_b   1.000
_cell.length_c   1.000
_cell.angle_alpha   90.00
_cell.angle_beta   90.00
_cell.angle_gamma   90.00
#
_symmetry.space_group_name_H-M   'P 1'
#
loop_
_entity.id
_entity.type
_entity.pdbx_description
1 polymer ?
#
loop_
_entity_poly.entity_id
_entity_poly.type
_entity_poly.pdbx_seq_one_letter_code
_entity_poly.pdbx_strand_id
1 'polypeptide(L)'
;MPARTLTHNGMTQTISAWAKHTGQSPQLLYWRLSQGWTIERTLTTPARKHTSRPTRSAIFETEFHKLVCTIDGALRIYRKRVGSLALEELDRGATKMFPRSRCDRSTPAA
;
A
#
# COMPACT_ATOMS: atom_id res chain seq x y z
N MET A 1 -12.57 1.76 -27.06
CA MET A 1 -13.31 3.03 -27.07
C MET A 1 -12.87 3.83 -28.30
N PRO A 2 -13.79 4.36 -29.12
CA PRO A 2 -13.44 5.08 -30.34
C PRO A 2 -12.63 6.35 -30.04
N ALA A 3 -11.71 6.69 -30.93
CA ALA A 3 -10.81 7.81 -30.77
C ALA A 3 -11.57 9.14 -30.89
N ARG A 4 -11.77 9.84 -29.77
CA ARG A 4 -12.34 11.19 -29.75
C ARG A 4 -11.23 12.22 -30.02
N THR A 5 -11.47 13.14 -30.94
CA THR A 5 -10.59 14.27 -31.25
C THR A 5 -11.02 15.51 -30.48
N LEU A 6 -10.04 16.32 -30.07
CA LEU A 6 -10.24 17.57 -29.34
C LEU A 6 -9.47 18.69 -30.03
N THR A 7 -10.14 19.82 -30.20
CA THR A 7 -9.54 21.06 -30.71
C THR A 7 -9.27 21.99 -29.54
N HIS A 8 -8.01 22.41 -29.40
CA HIS A 8 -7.58 23.37 -28.38
C HIS A 8 -6.43 24.21 -28.94
N ASN A 9 -6.49 25.54 -28.78
CA ASN A 9 -5.50 26.49 -29.31
C ASN A 9 -5.19 26.32 -30.81
N GLY A 10 -6.22 26.08 -31.63
CA GLY A 10 -6.07 25.88 -33.08
C GLY A 10 -5.49 24.52 -33.50
N MET A 11 -5.10 23.67 -32.54
CA MET A 11 -4.61 22.32 -32.81
C MET A 11 -5.72 21.30 -32.57
N THR A 12 -6.00 20.46 -33.57
CA THR A 12 -6.94 19.33 -33.44
C THR A 12 -6.14 18.04 -33.34
N GLN A 13 -6.22 17.37 -32.20
CA GLN A 13 -5.50 16.13 -31.95
C GLN A 13 -6.39 15.11 -31.24
N THR A 14 -5.98 13.85 -31.26
CA THR A 14 -6.67 12.79 -30.49
C THR A 14 -6.41 12.96 -29.00
N ILE A 15 -7.31 12.44 -28.16
CA ILE A 15 -7.11 12.42 -26.69
C ILE A 15 -5.77 11.76 -26.31
N SER A 16 -5.36 10.70 -27.01
CA SER A 16 -4.09 10.03 -26.76
C SER A 16 -2.88 10.91 -27.08
N ALA A 17 -2.96 11.74 -28.12
CA ALA A 17 -1.91 12.71 -28.43
C ALA A 17 -1.87 13.85 -27.41
N TRP A 18 -3.03 14.38 -27.01
CA TRP A 18 -3.13 15.37 -25.94
C TRP A 18 -2.64 14.85 -24.59
N ALA A 19 -2.92 13.59 -24.26
CA ALA A 19 -2.40 12.90 -23.09
C ALA A 19 -0.87 12.89 -23.07
N LYS A 20 -0.24 12.55 -24.20
CA LYS A 20 1.22 12.59 -24.36
C LYS A 20 1.77 14.01 -24.24
N HIS A 21 1.12 14.99 -24.86
CA HIS A 21 1.54 16.39 -24.83
C HIS A 21 1.45 17.02 -23.44
N THR A 22 0.40 16.69 -22.67
CA THR A 22 0.17 17.24 -21.32
C THR A 22 0.76 16.38 -20.20
N GLY A 23 1.29 15.20 -20.51
CA GLY A 23 1.78 14.23 -19.51
C GLY A 23 0.67 13.63 -18.64
N GLN A 24 -0.59 13.68 -19.10
CA GLN A 24 -1.75 13.16 -18.36
C GLN A 24 -2.18 11.80 -18.92
N SER A 25 -2.86 10.99 -18.10
CA SER A 25 -3.38 9.72 -18.61
C SER A 25 -4.60 9.96 -19.53
N PRO A 26 -4.73 9.20 -20.63
CA PRO A 26 -5.90 9.32 -21.51
C PRO A 26 -7.20 9.00 -20.77
N GLN A 27 -7.20 8.03 -19.85
CA GLN A 27 -8.36 7.76 -18.98
C GLN A 27 -8.78 8.98 -18.17
N LEU A 28 -7.84 9.76 -17.63
CA LEU A 28 -8.16 10.95 -16.85
C LEU A 28 -8.84 12.02 -17.72
N LEU A 29 -8.34 12.22 -18.95
CA LEU A 29 -8.96 13.15 -19.90
C LEU A 29 -10.37 12.69 -20.28
N TYR A 30 -10.59 11.40 -20.56
CA TYR A 30 -11.92 10.86 -20.81
C TYR A 30 -12.87 11.05 -19.63
N TRP A 31 -12.39 10.78 -18.40
CA TRP A 31 -13.19 10.97 -17.19
C TRP A 31 -13.56 12.44 -16.98
N ARG A 32 -12.61 13.37 -17.15
CA ARG A 32 -12.91 14.81 -17.05
C ARG A 32 -13.95 15.27 -18.06
N LEU A 33 -13.85 14.81 -19.32
CA LEU A 33 -14.84 15.11 -20.35
C LEU A 33 -16.21 14.49 -20.04
N SER A 34 -16.27 13.29 -19.45
CA SER A 34 -17.54 12.68 -19.06
C SER A 34 -18.18 13.38 -17.86
N GLN A 35 -17.37 14.02 -17.00
CA GLN A 35 -17.82 14.92 -15.94
C GLN A 35 -18.20 16.32 -16.48
N GLY A 36 -18.21 16.55 -17.79
CA GLY A 36 -18.61 17.82 -18.40
C GLY A 36 -17.58 18.94 -18.27
N TRP A 37 -16.31 18.62 -18.05
CA TRP A 37 -15.26 19.64 -18.01
C TRP A 37 -15.02 20.23 -19.40
N THR A 38 -14.69 21.52 -19.44
CA THR A 38 -14.24 22.20 -20.66
C THR A 38 -12.90 21.64 -21.12
N ILE A 39 -12.62 21.75 -22.43
CA ILE A 39 -11.39 21.23 -23.04
C ILE A 39 -10.16 21.90 -22.41
N GLU A 40 -10.19 23.22 -22.27
CA GLU A 40 -9.10 23.98 -21.66
C GLU A 40 -8.79 23.53 -20.24
N ARG A 41 -9.83 23.41 -19.40
CA ARG A 41 -9.68 22.96 -18.01
C ARG A 41 -9.16 21.53 -17.94
N THR A 42 -9.62 20.68 -18.85
CA THR A 42 -9.23 19.27 -18.93
C THR A 42 -7.74 19.11 -19.24
N LEU A 43 -7.19 19.94 -20.13
CA LEU A 43 -5.78 19.91 -20.52
C LEU A 43 -4.88 20.65 -19.52
N THR A 44 -5.37 21.71 -18.89
CA THR A 44 -4.55 22.57 -18.01
C THR A 44 -4.42 22.02 -16.58
N THR A 45 -5.42 21.30 -16.08
CA THR A 45 -5.43 20.85 -14.68
C THR A 45 -4.53 19.62 -14.48
N PRO A 46 -3.50 19.62 -13.64
CA PRO A 46 -2.66 18.43 -13.42
C PRO A 46 -3.43 17.32 -12.70
N ALA A 47 -3.00 16.06 -12.89
CA ALA A 47 -3.53 14.92 -12.15
C ALA A 47 -3.14 15.02 -10.67
N ARG A 48 -4.09 14.77 -9.76
CA ARG A 48 -3.77 14.70 -8.33
C ARG A 48 -2.87 13.50 -8.10
N LYS A 49 -1.69 13.71 -7.54
CA LYS A 49 -0.81 12.62 -7.13
C LYS A 49 -1.51 11.84 -6.02
N HIS A 50 -1.73 10.55 -6.24
CA HIS A 50 -2.12 9.65 -5.17
C HIS A 50 -0.90 9.47 -4.28
N THR A 51 -0.80 10.28 -3.24
CA THR A 51 0.05 9.91 -2.11
C THR A 51 -0.61 8.69 -1.49
N SER A 52 0.10 7.56 -1.47
CA SER A 52 -0.31 6.47 -0.61
C SER A 52 -0.45 7.06 0.79
N ARG A 53 -1.59 6.82 1.44
CA ARG A 53 -1.68 7.10 2.88
C ARG A 53 -0.50 6.36 3.50
N PRO A 54 0.36 7.03 4.29
CA PRO A 54 1.45 6.33 4.94
C PRO A 54 0.87 5.15 5.71
N THR A 55 1.44 3.96 5.51
CA THR A 55 1.03 2.76 6.24
C THR A 55 1.16 3.06 7.74
N ARG A 56 0.38 2.38 8.61
CA ARG A 56 0.46 2.58 10.07
C ARG A 56 1.91 2.53 10.59
N SER A 57 2.75 1.68 10.02
CA SER A 57 4.20 1.60 10.31
C SER A 57 5.02 2.84 9.87
N ALA A 58 4.60 3.53 8.81
CA ALA A 58 5.19 4.80 8.36
C ALA A 58 4.67 6.01 9.15
N ILE A 59 3.45 5.92 9.71
CA ILE A 59 2.89 6.95 10.60
C ILE A 59 3.57 6.90 11.98
N PHE A 60 3.87 5.70 12.48
CA PHE A 60 4.64 5.52 13.70
C PHE A 60 6.15 5.70 13.45
N GLU A 61 6.54 6.82 12.87
CA GLU A 61 7.91 7.36 12.90
C GLU A 61 8.22 7.89 14.33
N THR A 62 7.89 7.08 15.31
CA THR A 62 8.23 7.27 16.72
C THR A 62 9.33 6.27 16.99
N GLU A 63 10.39 6.69 17.66
CA GLU A 63 11.50 5.86 18.12
C GLU A 63 11.04 4.51 18.71
N PHE A 64 9.82 4.47 19.24
CA PHE A 64 9.11 3.26 19.64
C PHE A 64 9.00 2.16 18.56
N HIS A 65 8.63 2.46 17.31
CA HIS A 65 8.52 1.44 16.25
C HIS A 65 9.90 0.86 15.88
N LYS A 66 10.93 1.71 15.78
CA LYS A 66 12.32 1.28 15.56
C LYS A 66 12.80 0.39 16.71
N LEU A 67 12.46 0.76 17.94
CA LEU A 67 12.75 -0.02 19.15
C LEU A 67 12.04 -1.38 19.11
N VAL A 68 10.74 -1.43 18.81
CA VAL A 68 9.98 -2.69 18.70
C VAL A 68 10.56 -3.61 17.63
N CYS A 69 10.89 -3.11 16.44
CA CYS A 69 11.51 -3.93 15.39
C CYS A 69 12.90 -4.47 15.80
N THR A 70 13.68 -3.66 16.51
CA THR A 70 14.98 -4.10 17.05
C THR A 70 14.80 -5.24 18.05
N ILE A 71 13.84 -5.10 18.98
CA ILE A 71 13.52 -6.12 19.97
C ILE A 71 13.02 -7.41 19.30
N ASP A 72 12.09 -7.32 18.34
CA ASP A 72 11.58 -8.49 17.62
C ASP A 72 12.69 -9.24 16.86
N GLY A 73 13.65 -8.51 16.29
CA GLY A 73 14.84 -9.08 15.67
C GLY A 73 15.72 -9.83 16.67
N ALA A 74 16.03 -9.20 17.80
CA ALA A 74 16.83 -9.81 18.86
C ALA A 74 16.17 -11.06 19.43
N LEU A 75 14.85 -11.01 19.70
CA LEU A 75 14.08 -12.16 20.17
C LEU A 75 14.02 -13.29 19.15
N ARG A 76 13.96 -12.99 17.86
CA ARG A 76 14.03 -14.01 16.79
C ARG A 76 15.38 -14.72 16.78
N ILE A 77 16.48 -13.97 16.92
CA ILE A 77 17.84 -14.53 16.99
C ILE A 77 17.98 -15.40 18.24
N TYR A 78 17.56 -14.88 19.39
CA TYR A 78 17.57 -15.62 20.64
C TYR A 78 16.75 -16.90 20.54
N ARG A 79 15.50 -16.84 20.07
CA ARG A 79 14.64 -18.02 19.87
C ARG A 79 15.25 -19.03 18.89
N LYS A 80 15.95 -18.57 17.84
CA LYS A 80 16.65 -19.46 16.91
C LYS A 80 17.84 -20.14 17.57
N ARG A 81 18.61 -19.43 18.40
CA ARG A 81 19.76 -19.98 19.14
C ARG A 81 19.32 -20.91 20.26
N VAL A 82 18.33 -20.50 21.06
CA VAL A 82 17.76 -21.35 22.11
C VAL A 82 17.02 -22.54 21.52
N GLY A 83 16.32 -22.40 20.40
CA GLY A 83 15.75 -23.54 19.68
C GLY A 83 16.82 -24.49 19.13
N SER A 84 18.03 -23.98 18.85
CA SER A 84 19.19 -24.78 18.45
C SER A 84 19.94 -25.41 19.64
N LEU A 85 19.84 -24.83 20.84
CA LEU A 85 20.43 -25.35 22.08
C LEU A 85 19.48 -26.33 22.81
N ALA A 86 18.17 -26.11 22.71
CA ALA A 86 17.13 -26.97 23.29
C ALA A 86 17.01 -28.33 22.59
N LEU A 87 17.63 -28.50 21.41
CA LEU A 87 17.72 -29.79 20.74
C LEU A 87 18.86 -30.68 21.30
N GLU A 88 19.76 -30.13 22.13
CA GLU A 88 20.77 -30.94 22.84
C GLU A 88 20.41 -31.22 24.31
N GLU A 89 19.53 -30.42 24.93
CA GLU A 89 19.14 -30.63 26.34
C GLU A 89 17.84 -31.42 26.54
N LEU A 90 17.03 -31.65 25.50
CA LEU A 90 15.77 -32.40 25.60
C LEU A 90 15.86 -33.91 25.28
N ASP A 91 17.06 -34.47 25.11
CA ASP A 91 17.27 -35.93 25.21
C ASP A 91 17.48 -36.40 26.67
N ARG A 92 17.38 -35.50 27.66
CA ARG A 92 17.54 -35.88 29.08
C ARG A 92 16.36 -35.60 30.01
N GLY A 93 15.22 -35.15 29.52
CA GLY A 93 13.96 -35.29 30.26
C GLY A 93 12.96 -34.17 30.10
N ALA A 94 11.69 -34.54 30.31
CA ALA A 94 10.52 -33.68 30.38
C ALA A 94 9.93 -33.24 29.04
N THR A 95 9.33 -34.21 28.34
CA THR A 95 8.02 -33.99 27.74
C THR A 95 7.08 -33.38 28.80
N LYS A 96 6.66 -32.11 28.66
CA LYS A 96 5.30 -31.64 28.95
C LYS A 96 5.12 -30.13 28.78
N MET A 97 4.01 -29.82 28.10
CA MET A 97 3.16 -28.64 28.22
C MET A 97 3.70 -27.29 27.74
N PHE A 98 3.08 -26.77 26.68
CA PHE A 98 2.19 -25.61 26.82
C PHE A 98 1.16 -25.62 25.67
N PRO A 99 -0.16 -25.63 25.94
CA PRO A 99 -1.17 -25.58 24.89
C PRO A 99 -1.28 -24.17 24.32
N ARG A 100 -1.50 -24.07 23.01
CA ARG A 100 -1.82 -22.82 22.32
C ARG A 100 -3.17 -22.30 22.82
N SER A 101 -3.18 -21.29 23.69
CA SER A 101 -4.40 -20.59 24.06
C SER A 101 -4.86 -19.72 22.89
N ARG A 102 -5.95 -20.10 22.23
CA ARG A 102 -6.72 -19.22 21.34
C ARG A 102 -7.59 -18.34 22.22
N CYS A 103 -7.29 -17.05 22.30
CA CYS A 103 -8.27 -16.11 22.84
C CYS A 103 -9.38 -15.94 21.81
N ASP A 104 -10.58 -16.37 22.22
CA ASP A 104 -11.86 -16.20 21.57
C ASP A 104 -12.09 -14.75 21.13
N ARG A 105 -12.55 -14.59 19.89
CA ARG A 105 -13.20 -13.36 19.44
C ARG A 105 -14.70 -13.62 19.41
N SER A 106 -15.33 -13.45 20.57
CA SER A 106 -16.77 -13.28 20.68
C SER A 106 -17.20 -12.06 19.86
N THR A 107 -18.07 -12.28 18.88
CA THR A 107 -18.81 -11.21 18.18
C THR A 107 -20.28 -11.39 18.55
N PRO A 108 -21.02 -10.36 19.02
CA PRO A 108 -22.41 -10.54 19.39
C PRO A 108 -23.38 -10.25 18.22
N ALA A 109 -24.49 -10.99 18.25
CA ALA A 109 -25.87 -10.69 17.83
C ALA A 109 -26.17 -10.33 16.36
N ALA A 110 -27.01 -11.17 15.73
CA ALA A 110 -28.44 -10.89 15.51
C ALA A 110 -29.19 -12.21 15.23
#